data_AF-A0A4R8L5E3-F1
#
_entry.id   AF-A0A4R8L5E3-F1
#
_cell.length_a   1.000
_cell.length_b   1.000
_cell.length_c   1.000
_cell.angle_alpha   90.00
_cell.angle_beta   90.00
_cell.angle_gamma   90.00
#
_symmetry.space_group_name_H-M   'P 1'
#
loop_
_entity.id
_entity.type
_entity.pdbx_description
1 polymer ?
#
loop_
_entity_poly.entity_id
_entity_poly.type
_entity_poly.pdbx_seq_one_letter_code
_entity_poly.pdbx_strand_id
1 'polypeptide(L)'
;MFEFKGPAVSPHHIPEAAPGKAGSMDDNLSAPTSDNLMARRKVEMTIDLRKQVGSENMQTFSGVRQGVRSIKQPLVAERIISPYANYLKETGRLNDRDAVGVVRDIASRLGKPALAQHQGNPPQYVSHGFDHSERTAGYIDRIINAYPEIEQSAARKYNIPTSLARLLFKITAHWHDIGYPDLDGRPKSTHGLSSASRFDDVRDQLQGLIQRENGRTDQVLSDMRKAIQLHSADVDAGSYPINVKTDRGALLASDVESLKELLNHYSTSSRRAHQVSAIEIRGSDAKEMEKQVNDMLQKQSSAQPIKVTADDTKVRYAGRPAALEKNNQVKIGLRYTEQELTRNPFAIIRFADNLDMAANRLSPFQRSPVFQTMYWKLGDHGPIGRALSELNRLDDKNTSGVLDVSRNLRSAAAANKSIDLDSSILLGVVSQFSPALIRGVDASAARRLLTRATVDSVLSSPLAGGLSGAERTTLREVGYRMNGETLLHFGGCEAIENVDVKPGKIVVSVNGPLYRKLNEVKNPAGIGVGEYQIERARQALASLSINGRRPSIEVVAQNQGGRTPV
;
A
#
# COMPACT_ATOMS: atom_id res chain seq x y z
N MET A 1 -53.25 -74.64 -56.75
CA MET A 1 -52.42 -73.77 -57.62
C MET A 1 -52.29 -72.42 -56.92
N PHE A 2 -51.08 -72.12 -56.45
CA PHE A 2 -50.42 -70.87 -56.02
C PHE A 2 -51.22 -69.64 -55.45
N GLU A 3 -50.97 -69.31 -54.17
CA GLU A 3 -50.18 -68.16 -53.63
C GLU A 3 -50.19 -66.79 -54.38
N PHE A 4 -50.09 -65.57 -53.78
CA PHE A 4 -49.58 -65.04 -52.50
C PHE A 4 -50.12 -63.59 -52.22
N LYS A 5 -49.74 -63.06 -51.05
CA LYS A 5 -50.16 -61.92 -50.19
C LYS A 5 -50.08 -60.45 -50.70
N GLY A 6 -50.78 -59.56 -49.97
CA GLY A 6 -50.39 -58.17 -49.67
C GLY A 6 -51.43 -57.39 -48.82
N PRO A 7 -51.08 -56.75 -47.67
CA PRO A 7 -52.07 -56.27 -46.69
C PRO A 7 -52.41 -54.76 -46.76
N ALA A 8 -53.56 -54.47 -46.14
CA ALA A 8 -54.27 -53.21 -45.92
C ALA A 8 -53.50 -52.18 -45.05
N VAL A 9 -53.93 -50.92 -44.83
CA VAL A 9 -55.10 -50.51 -44.02
C VAL A 9 -55.53 -49.06 -44.33
N SER A 10 -56.84 -48.83 -44.24
CA SER A 10 -57.63 -47.61 -44.51
C SER A 10 -57.67 -46.57 -43.36
N PRO A 11 -58.11 -45.33 -43.64
CA PRO A 11 -58.19 -44.22 -42.69
C PRO A 11 -59.58 -44.08 -42.02
N HIS A 12 -59.73 -43.07 -41.16
CA HIS A 12 -60.89 -42.63 -40.33
C HIS A 12 -60.78 -43.08 -38.86
N HIS A 13 -61.10 -42.28 -37.84
CA HIS A 13 -62.04 -41.16 -37.73
C HIS A 13 -61.68 -40.32 -36.48
N ILE A 14 -62.04 -39.03 -36.47
CA ILE A 14 -61.86 -38.10 -35.35
C ILE A 14 -63.01 -38.27 -34.33
N PRO A 15 -62.74 -38.23 -33.02
CA PRO A 15 -63.70 -37.73 -32.04
C PRO A 15 -63.21 -36.45 -31.33
N GLU A 16 -64.19 -35.63 -30.97
CA GLU A 16 -64.10 -34.28 -30.40
C GLU A 16 -63.19 -34.13 -29.18
N ALA A 17 -62.46 -33.01 -29.13
CA ALA A 17 -61.56 -32.65 -28.05
C ALA A 17 -62.32 -32.10 -26.83
N ALA A 18 -62.13 -32.74 -25.68
CA ALA A 18 -62.47 -32.20 -24.37
C ALA A 18 -61.65 -30.93 -24.05
N PRO A 19 -62.18 -29.98 -23.27
CA PRO A 19 -61.48 -28.75 -22.93
C PRO A 19 -60.19 -29.06 -22.16
N GLY A 20 -59.06 -28.69 -22.78
CA GLY A 20 -57.74 -28.89 -22.22
C GLY A 20 -57.62 -28.24 -20.85
N LYS A 21 -57.17 -29.03 -19.87
CA LYS A 21 -56.58 -28.50 -18.64
C LYS A 21 -55.51 -27.49 -19.06
N ALA A 22 -55.70 -26.23 -18.68
CA ALA A 22 -54.65 -25.24 -18.69
C ALA A 22 -53.48 -25.80 -17.88
N GLY A 23 -52.45 -26.30 -18.58
CA GLY A 23 -51.15 -26.50 -17.98
C GLY A 23 -50.64 -25.13 -17.58
N SER A 24 -50.55 -24.90 -16.27
CA SER A 24 -49.82 -23.78 -15.68
C SER A 24 -48.48 -23.62 -16.41
N MET A 25 -48.35 -22.53 -17.16
CA MET A 25 -47.12 -22.13 -17.84
C MET A 25 -46.22 -21.26 -16.92
N ASP A 26 -46.38 -21.33 -15.59
CA ASP A 26 -45.71 -20.39 -14.67
C ASP A 26 -44.73 -21.01 -13.66
N ASP A 27 -44.49 -22.32 -13.65
CA ASP A 27 -43.55 -22.95 -12.68
C ASP A 27 -42.13 -23.21 -13.23
N ASN A 28 -41.84 -22.79 -14.47
CA ASN A 28 -40.48 -22.83 -15.05
C ASN A 28 -39.80 -21.45 -15.02
N LEU A 29 -40.04 -20.66 -13.98
CA LEU A 29 -39.21 -19.49 -13.66
C LEU A 29 -37.77 -19.97 -13.43
N SER A 30 -36.97 -19.79 -14.48
CA SER A 30 -35.59 -20.20 -14.67
C SER A 30 -34.78 -20.31 -13.38
N ALA A 31 -34.15 -21.47 -13.16
CA ALA A 31 -33.14 -21.63 -12.13
C ALA A 31 -32.14 -20.45 -12.17
N PRO A 32 -31.79 -19.83 -11.03
CA PRO A 32 -30.95 -18.66 -11.02
C PRO A 32 -29.61 -18.94 -11.71
N THR A 33 -29.25 -18.15 -12.71
CA THR A 33 -27.93 -18.25 -13.37
C THR A 33 -26.81 -17.90 -12.38
N SER A 34 -25.59 -18.39 -12.64
CA SER A 34 -24.40 -18.05 -11.85
C SER A 34 -24.19 -16.52 -11.77
N ASP A 35 -24.47 -15.79 -12.85
CA ASP A 35 -24.36 -14.33 -12.87
C ASP A 35 -25.44 -13.64 -12.04
N ASN A 36 -26.68 -14.13 -12.07
CA ASN A 36 -27.76 -13.60 -11.23
C ASN A 36 -27.46 -13.83 -9.73
N LEU A 37 -26.93 -15.00 -9.38
CA LEU A 37 -26.51 -15.30 -8.02
C LEU A 37 -25.33 -14.44 -7.58
N MET A 38 -24.33 -14.27 -8.44
CA MET A 38 -23.18 -13.41 -8.19
C MET A 38 -23.61 -11.96 -7.94
N ALA A 39 -24.49 -11.42 -8.79
CA ALA A 39 -25.06 -10.09 -8.62
C ALA A 39 -25.79 -9.96 -7.29
N ARG A 40 -26.62 -10.96 -6.93
CA ARG A 40 -27.29 -11.01 -5.62
C ARG A 40 -26.29 -11.01 -4.46
N ARG A 41 -25.24 -11.82 -4.51
CA ARG A 41 -24.22 -11.86 -3.45
C ARG A 41 -23.47 -10.55 -3.30
N LYS A 42 -23.14 -9.90 -4.43
CA LYS A 42 -22.55 -8.56 -4.41
C LYS A 42 -23.45 -7.54 -3.70
N VAL A 43 -24.76 -7.57 -3.96
CA VAL A 43 -25.74 -6.68 -3.30
C VAL A 43 -25.80 -6.95 -1.80
N GLU A 44 -25.90 -8.22 -1.39
CA GLU A 44 -25.94 -8.62 0.03
C GLU A 44 -24.70 -8.12 0.79
N MET A 45 -23.51 -8.36 0.24
CA MET A 45 -22.25 -7.87 0.83
C MET A 45 -22.17 -6.34 0.85
N THR A 46 -22.71 -5.66 -0.17
CA THR A 46 -22.71 -4.18 -0.26
C THR A 46 -23.60 -3.57 0.82
N ILE A 47 -24.73 -4.19 1.12
CA ILE A 47 -25.63 -3.76 2.18
C ILE A 47 -24.93 -3.86 3.54
N ASP A 48 -24.24 -4.97 3.80
CA ASP A 48 -23.56 -5.17 5.09
C ASP A 48 -22.33 -4.26 5.24
N LEU A 49 -21.59 -4.04 4.16
CA LEU A 49 -20.51 -3.05 4.14
C LEU A 49 -21.06 -1.64 4.44
N ARG A 50 -22.17 -1.24 3.80
CA ARG A 50 -22.83 0.05 4.04
C ARG A 50 -23.25 0.22 5.50
N LYS A 51 -23.75 -0.83 6.16
CA LYS A 51 -24.08 -0.78 7.59
C LYS A 51 -22.84 -0.52 8.46
N GLN A 52 -21.67 -1.01 8.04
CA GLN A 52 -20.43 -0.83 8.80
C GLN A 52 -19.84 0.57 8.66
N VAL A 53 -19.92 1.18 7.48
CA VAL A 53 -19.25 2.46 7.20
C VAL A 53 -20.19 3.67 7.12
N GLY A 54 -21.50 3.47 7.04
CA GLY A 54 -22.47 4.55 6.80
C GLY A 54 -22.65 4.85 5.31
N SER A 55 -23.84 5.32 4.91
CA SER A 55 -24.18 5.53 3.50
C SER A 55 -23.39 6.70 2.89
N GLU A 56 -23.13 7.71 3.71
CA GLU A 56 -22.36 8.90 3.41
C GLU A 56 -20.89 8.57 3.08
N ASN A 57 -20.33 7.53 3.69
CA ASN A 57 -18.92 7.17 3.49
C ASN A 57 -18.68 6.19 2.33
N MET A 58 -19.75 5.62 1.76
CA MET A 58 -19.64 4.73 0.60
C MET A 58 -19.07 5.43 -0.65
N GLN A 59 -19.16 6.76 -0.70
CA GLN A 59 -18.62 7.60 -1.77
C GLN A 59 -17.17 8.05 -1.53
N THR A 60 -16.69 8.00 -0.28
CA THR A 60 -15.40 8.60 0.13
C THR A 60 -14.21 7.96 -0.57
N PHE A 61 -14.32 6.69 -0.94
CA PHE A 61 -13.26 5.96 -1.63
C PHE A 61 -13.27 6.14 -3.17
N SER A 62 -14.28 6.79 -3.74
CA SER A 62 -14.35 7.12 -5.16
C SER A 62 -14.18 8.63 -5.29
N GLY A 63 -12.93 9.08 -5.39
CA GLY A 63 -12.67 10.50 -5.56
C GLY A 63 -13.20 11.01 -6.90
N VAL A 64 -14.45 11.51 -6.95
CA VAL A 64 -14.92 12.57 -7.86
C VAL A 64 -16.14 13.29 -7.26
N ARG A 65 -15.95 14.53 -6.82
CA ARG A 65 -16.89 15.62 -7.09
C ARG A 65 -16.15 16.70 -7.87
N GLN A 66 -15.95 16.48 -9.16
CA GLN A 66 -15.65 17.56 -10.10
C GLN A 66 -16.34 17.30 -11.44
N GLY A 67 -17.44 18.03 -11.67
CA GLY A 67 -17.79 18.74 -12.91
C GLY A 67 -17.81 18.08 -14.29
N VAL A 68 -17.38 16.83 -14.48
CA VAL A 68 -17.32 16.18 -15.80
C VAL A 68 -18.20 14.93 -15.79
N ARG A 69 -19.03 14.78 -16.82
CA ARG A 69 -20.06 13.74 -16.98
C ARG A 69 -19.61 12.37 -16.44
N SER A 70 -20.44 11.84 -15.54
CA SER A 70 -20.22 10.62 -14.78
C SER A 70 -20.01 9.39 -15.67
N ILE A 71 -18.76 8.97 -15.84
CA ILE A 71 -18.50 7.54 -15.98
C ILE A 71 -18.82 6.96 -14.61
N LYS A 72 -19.83 6.09 -14.52
CA LYS A 72 -20.18 5.36 -13.29
C LYS A 72 -18.96 4.53 -12.87
N GLN A 73 -18.04 5.12 -12.12
CA GLN A 73 -16.98 4.34 -11.50
C GLN A 73 -17.67 3.34 -10.56
N PRO A 74 -17.27 2.05 -10.60
CA PRO A 74 -17.81 1.07 -9.66
C PRO A 74 -17.58 1.62 -8.25
N LEU A 75 -18.65 1.66 -7.46
CA LEU A 75 -18.59 2.07 -6.06
C LEU A 75 -17.50 1.23 -5.38
N VAL A 76 -16.72 1.80 -4.47
CA VAL A 76 -15.60 1.07 -3.84
C VAL A 76 -16.04 -0.17 -3.07
N ALA A 77 -17.30 -0.19 -2.64
CA ALA A 77 -17.94 -1.41 -2.18
C ALA A 77 -17.75 -2.57 -3.16
N GLU A 78 -17.96 -2.34 -4.45
CA GLU A 78 -17.79 -3.37 -5.47
C GLU A 78 -16.35 -3.85 -5.57
N ARG A 79 -15.35 -2.99 -5.41
CA ARG A 79 -13.94 -3.38 -5.47
C ARG A 79 -13.50 -4.17 -4.23
N ILE A 80 -13.98 -3.78 -3.05
CA ILE A 80 -13.85 -4.57 -1.82
C ILE A 80 -14.50 -5.94 -2.00
N ILE A 81 -15.71 -5.99 -2.54
CA ILE A 81 -16.57 -7.18 -2.57
C ILE A 81 -16.22 -8.15 -3.71
N SER A 82 -15.76 -7.64 -4.85
CA SER A 82 -15.56 -8.46 -6.05
C SER A 82 -14.61 -9.64 -5.84
N PRO A 83 -13.46 -9.51 -5.15
CA PRO A 83 -12.59 -10.65 -4.84
C PRO A 83 -13.33 -11.79 -4.12
N TYR A 84 -14.19 -11.45 -3.17
CA TYR A 84 -14.96 -12.39 -2.36
C TYR A 84 -16.09 -13.04 -3.17
N ALA A 85 -16.82 -12.26 -3.95
CA ALA A 85 -17.87 -12.77 -4.84
C ALA A 85 -17.28 -13.65 -5.97
N ASN A 86 -16.13 -13.28 -6.52
CA ASN A 86 -15.42 -14.07 -7.54
C ASN A 86 -14.98 -15.42 -6.98
N TYR A 87 -14.42 -15.46 -5.77
CA TYR A 87 -14.08 -16.73 -5.11
C TYR A 87 -15.29 -17.66 -4.99
N LEU A 88 -16.45 -17.14 -4.55
CA LEU A 88 -17.68 -17.94 -4.45
C LEU A 88 -18.14 -18.45 -5.83
N LYS A 89 -18.00 -17.62 -6.89
CA LYS A 89 -18.33 -18.02 -8.26
C LYS A 89 -17.38 -19.11 -8.79
N GLU A 90 -16.08 -18.90 -8.65
CA GLU A 90 -15.02 -19.81 -9.13
C GLU A 90 -15.06 -21.17 -8.43
N THR A 91 -15.50 -21.21 -7.16
CA THR A 91 -15.63 -22.45 -6.38
C THR A 91 -17.01 -23.10 -6.48
N GLY A 92 -17.95 -22.53 -7.25
CA GLY A 92 -19.31 -23.04 -7.35
C GLY A 92 -20.13 -22.90 -6.06
N ARG A 93 -19.71 -22.04 -5.12
CA ARG A 93 -20.29 -21.87 -3.78
C ARG A 93 -21.27 -20.70 -3.65
N LEU A 94 -21.72 -20.13 -4.76
CA LEU A 94 -22.70 -19.04 -4.75
C LEU A 94 -24.02 -19.40 -4.03
N ASN A 95 -24.37 -20.69 -3.95
CA ASN A 95 -25.56 -21.18 -3.26
C ASN A 95 -25.29 -21.76 -1.86
N ASP A 96 -24.03 -21.96 -1.49
CA ASP A 96 -23.64 -22.42 -0.15
C ASP A 96 -23.79 -21.27 0.83
N ARG A 97 -24.90 -21.27 1.58
CA ARG A 97 -25.24 -20.19 2.53
C ARG A 97 -24.16 -20.00 3.59
N ASP A 98 -23.50 -21.07 3.99
CA ASP A 98 -22.50 -21.03 5.04
C ASP A 98 -21.19 -20.44 4.50
N ALA A 99 -20.74 -20.87 3.32
CA ALA A 99 -19.56 -20.29 2.68
C ALA A 99 -19.77 -18.81 2.32
N VAL A 100 -20.96 -18.47 1.80
CA VAL A 100 -21.36 -17.07 1.56
C VAL A 100 -21.32 -16.27 2.85
N GLY A 101 -21.86 -16.81 3.95
CA GLY A 101 -21.86 -16.18 5.26
C GLY A 101 -20.46 -15.84 5.76
N VAL A 102 -19.56 -16.83 5.77
CA VAL A 102 -18.15 -16.64 6.20
C VAL A 102 -17.44 -15.57 5.37
N VAL A 103 -17.56 -15.66 4.04
CA VAL A 103 -16.91 -14.74 3.09
C VAL A 103 -17.47 -13.32 3.23
N ARG A 104 -18.78 -13.18 3.41
CA ARG A 104 -19.44 -11.89 3.66
C ARG A 104 -19.00 -11.27 4.98
N ASP A 105 -18.86 -12.09 6.03
CA ASP A 105 -18.43 -11.61 7.34
C ASP A 105 -17.01 -11.04 7.28
N ILE A 106 -16.09 -11.71 6.57
CA ILE A 106 -14.73 -11.21 6.32
C ILE A 106 -14.77 -9.85 5.60
N ALA A 107 -15.53 -9.75 4.50
CA ALA A 107 -15.65 -8.51 3.73
C ALA A 107 -16.27 -7.37 4.57
N SER A 108 -17.27 -7.66 5.40
CA SER A 108 -17.92 -6.66 6.25
C SER A 108 -16.98 -6.10 7.32
N ARG A 109 -16.16 -6.97 7.95
CA ARG A 109 -15.20 -6.57 9.00
C ARG A 109 -14.09 -5.67 8.49
N LEU A 110 -13.78 -5.75 7.19
CA LEU A 110 -12.83 -4.85 6.54
C LEU A 110 -13.34 -3.41 6.40
N GLY A 111 -14.66 -3.19 6.41
CA GLY A 111 -15.25 -1.88 6.09
C GLY A 111 -14.74 -0.72 6.93
N LYS A 112 -14.82 -0.82 8.27
CA LYS A 112 -14.34 0.24 9.17
C LYS A 112 -12.82 0.44 9.09
N PRO A 113 -11.97 -0.61 9.13
CA PRO A 113 -10.53 -0.47 8.92
C PRO A 113 -10.16 0.18 7.59
N ALA A 114 -10.79 -0.24 6.48
CA ALA A 114 -10.56 0.34 5.16
C ALA A 114 -10.91 1.83 5.11
N LEU A 115 -12.05 2.21 5.71
CA LEU A 115 -12.46 3.62 5.78
C LEU A 115 -11.46 4.44 6.60
N ALA A 116 -11.06 3.93 7.76
CA ALA A 116 -10.08 4.58 8.61
C ALA A 116 -8.75 4.76 7.88
N GLN A 117 -8.25 3.74 7.17
CA GLN A 117 -7.04 3.83 6.35
C GLN A 117 -7.17 4.92 5.28
N HIS A 118 -8.30 4.96 4.57
CA HIS A 118 -8.50 5.95 3.52
C HIS A 118 -8.58 7.38 4.06
N GLN A 119 -9.23 7.58 5.21
CA GLN A 119 -9.35 8.90 5.87
C GLN A 119 -8.07 9.33 6.59
N GLY A 120 -7.33 8.38 7.16
CA GLY A 120 -6.07 8.62 7.87
C GLY A 120 -4.84 8.72 6.95
N ASN A 121 -5.05 8.65 5.64
CA ASN A 121 -3.99 8.76 4.64
C ASN A 121 -3.36 10.16 4.68
N PRO A 122 -2.05 10.30 5.00
CA PRO A 122 -1.41 11.60 5.06
C PRO A 122 -1.32 12.22 3.65
N PRO A 123 -2.08 13.29 3.35
CA PRO A 123 -2.23 13.81 1.98
C PRO A 123 -0.94 14.40 1.39
N GLN A 124 0.06 14.69 2.22
CA GLN A 124 1.38 15.16 1.80
C GLN A 124 2.30 14.04 1.27
N TYR A 125 1.90 12.77 1.38
CA TYR A 125 2.63 11.66 0.77
C TYR A 125 1.79 11.01 -0.34
N VAL A 126 2.43 10.24 -1.21
CA VAL A 126 1.72 9.41 -2.20
C VAL A 126 0.68 8.54 -1.48
N SER A 127 -0.51 8.39 -2.07
CA SER A 127 -1.65 7.77 -1.41
C SER A 127 -1.31 6.40 -0.81
N HIS A 128 -1.55 6.30 0.50
CA HIS A 128 -1.61 5.07 1.31
C HIS A 128 -3.06 4.75 1.73
N GLY A 129 -4.04 5.39 1.09
CA GLY A 129 -5.45 5.08 1.29
C GLY A 129 -5.80 3.66 0.84
N PHE A 130 -7.01 3.21 1.15
CA PHE A 130 -7.41 1.84 0.82
C PHE A 130 -7.36 1.51 -0.69
N ASP A 131 -7.44 2.52 -1.56
CA ASP A 131 -7.25 2.38 -3.01
C ASP A 131 -5.87 1.81 -3.38
N HIS A 132 -4.84 2.07 -2.56
CA HIS A 132 -3.53 1.45 -2.69
C HIS A 132 -3.61 -0.05 -2.40
N SER A 133 -4.26 -0.46 -1.31
CA SER A 133 -4.47 -1.88 -0.97
C SER A 133 -5.24 -2.63 -2.07
N GLU A 134 -6.20 -1.98 -2.72
CA GLU A 134 -6.91 -2.55 -3.88
C GLU A 134 -5.98 -2.76 -5.09
N ARG A 135 -5.15 -1.76 -5.41
CA ARG A 135 -4.17 -1.88 -6.50
C ARG A 135 -3.12 -2.94 -6.20
N THR A 136 -2.65 -3.02 -4.96
CA THR A 136 -1.76 -4.08 -4.48
C THR A 136 -2.40 -5.46 -4.67
N ALA A 137 -3.68 -5.64 -4.34
CA ALA A 137 -4.40 -6.87 -4.64
C ALA A 137 -4.50 -7.16 -6.16
N GLY A 138 -4.65 -6.13 -6.99
CA GLY A 138 -4.59 -6.25 -8.45
C GLY A 138 -3.20 -6.64 -8.98
N TYR A 139 -2.12 -6.14 -8.38
CA TYR A 139 -0.75 -6.56 -8.72
C TYR A 139 -0.47 -8.00 -8.30
N ILE A 140 -1.04 -8.48 -7.19
CA ILE A 140 -0.96 -9.89 -6.81
C ILE A 140 -1.51 -10.79 -7.94
N ASP A 141 -2.66 -10.46 -8.53
CA ASP A 141 -3.20 -11.22 -9.66
C ASP A 141 -2.25 -11.21 -10.87
N ARG A 142 -1.66 -10.06 -11.20
CA ARG A 142 -0.68 -9.94 -12.30
C ARG A 142 0.56 -10.79 -12.04
N ILE A 143 1.07 -10.76 -10.80
CA ILE A 143 2.23 -11.56 -10.38
C ILE A 143 1.90 -13.05 -10.48
N ILE A 144 0.76 -13.49 -9.96
CA ILE A 144 0.36 -14.90 -10.01
C ILE A 144 0.16 -15.38 -11.45
N ASN A 145 -0.42 -14.55 -12.32
CA ASN A 145 -0.56 -14.89 -13.73
C ASN A 145 0.80 -15.04 -14.44
N ALA A 146 1.79 -14.23 -14.07
CA ALA A 146 3.16 -14.34 -14.58
C ALA A 146 3.97 -15.48 -13.92
N TYR A 147 3.63 -15.85 -12.68
CA TYR A 147 4.33 -16.82 -11.84
C TYR A 147 3.36 -17.75 -11.09
N PRO A 148 2.63 -18.63 -11.82
CA PRO A 148 1.62 -19.51 -11.22
C PRO A 148 2.20 -20.49 -10.20
N GLU A 149 3.51 -20.75 -10.23
CA GLU A 149 4.19 -21.56 -9.22
C GLU A 149 4.04 -21.02 -7.79
N ILE A 150 3.81 -19.72 -7.60
CA ILE A 150 3.63 -19.11 -6.27
C ILE A 150 2.32 -19.61 -5.64
N GLU A 151 1.20 -19.51 -6.37
CA GLU A 151 -0.09 -19.99 -5.85
C GLU A 151 -0.14 -21.52 -5.74
N GLN A 152 0.52 -22.24 -6.65
CA GLN A 152 0.64 -23.69 -6.58
C GLN A 152 1.46 -24.10 -5.35
N SER A 153 2.52 -23.36 -5.02
CA SER A 153 3.30 -23.65 -3.83
C SER A 153 2.54 -23.33 -2.55
N ALA A 154 1.74 -22.27 -2.52
CA ALA A 154 0.82 -22.00 -1.41
C ALA A 154 -0.19 -23.14 -1.24
N ALA A 155 -0.83 -23.56 -2.32
CA ALA A 155 -1.78 -24.67 -2.31
C ALA A 155 -1.17 -25.94 -1.70
N ARG A 156 0.03 -26.32 -2.15
CA ARG A 156 0.77 -27.48 -1.61
C ARG A 156 1.21 -27.30 -0.16
N LYS A 157 1.83 -26.16 0.15
CA LYS A 157 2.38 -25.88 1.49
C LYS A 157 1.29 -25.90 2.56
N TYR A 158 0.11 -25.38 2.23
CA TYR A 158 -0.97 -25.17 3.19
C TYR A 158 -2.11 -26.16 3.07
N ASN A 159 -2.07 -27.09 2.10
CA ASN A 159 -3.15 -28.04 1.81
C ASN A 159 -4.49 -27.33 1.54
N ILE A 160 -4.50 -26.37 0.61
CA ILE A 160 -5.69 -25.62 0.21
C ILE A 160 -5.79 -25.55 -1.32
N PRO A 161 -7.00 -25.36 -1.90
CA PRO A 161 -7.15 -25.07 -3.32
C PRO A 161 -6.43 -23.79 -3.74
N THR A 162 -5.98 -23.71 -5.00
CA THR A 162 -5.37 -22.50 -5.57
C THR A 162 -6.31 -21.30 -5.54
N SER A 163 -7.62 -21.51 -5.74
CA SER A 163 -8.64 -20.46 -5.62
C SER A 163 -8.70 -19.86 -4.20
N LEU A 164 -8.57 -20.69 -3.16
CA LEU A 164 -8.47 -20.20 -1.78
C LEU A 164 -7.14 -19.49 -1.54
N ALA A 165 -6.01 -20.03 -2.01
CA ALA A 165 -4.71 -19.37 -1.88
C ALA A 165 -4.74 -17.96 -2.49
N ARG A 166 -5.31 -17.81 -3.70
CA ARG A 166 -5.47 -16.53 -4.39
C ARG A 166 -6.36 -15.56 -3.60
N LEU A 167 -7.49 -16.03 -3.05
CA LEU A 167 -8.31 -15.21 -2.16
C LEU A 167 -7.53 -14.75 -0.91
N LEU A 168 -6.78 -15.63 -0.26
CA LEU A 168 -6.01 -15.30 0.92
C LEU A 168 -4.90 -14.28 0.64
N PHE A 169 -4.27 -14.31 -0.54
CA PHE A 169 -3.34 -13.26 -0.94
C PHE A 169 -4.02 -11.90 -1.08
N LYS A 170 -5.22 -11.84 -1.66
CA LYS A 170 -6.01 -10.59 -1.75
C LYS A 170 -6.44 -10.08 -0.38
N ILE A 171 -6.85 -10.98 0.51
CA ILE A 171 -7.16 -10.63 1.90
C ILE A 171 -5.91 -10.06 2.59
N THR A 172 -4.75 -10.69 2.42
CA THR A 172 -3.47 -10.16 2.94
C THR A 172 -3.22 -8.74 2.43
N ALA A 173 -3.43 -8.48 1.13
CA ALA A 173 -3.28 -7.15 0.55
C ALA A 173 -4.30 -6.13 1.09
N HIS A 174 -5.55 -6.50 1.30
CA HIS A 174 -6.52 -5.57 1.88
C HIS A 174 -6.22 -5.19 3.33
N TRP A 175 -5.52 -6.05 4.07
CA TRP A 175 -5.23 -5.86 5.49
C TRP A 175 -3.81 -5.33 5.76
N HIS A 176 -2.93 -5.22 4.77
CA HIS A 176 -1.52 -4.89 5.03
C HIS A 176 -1.29 -3.45 5.54
N ASP A 177 -2.12 -2.50 5.10
CA ASP A 177 -1.95 -1.06 5.34
C ASP A 177 -2.99 -0.45 6.29
N ILE A 178 -3.91 -1.24 6.84
CA ILE A 178 -4.99 -0.72 7.71
C ILE A 178 -4.50 -0.08 9.02
N GLY A 179 -3.23 -0.29 9.38
CA GLY A 179 -2.57 0.28 10.53
C GLY A 179 -2.06 1.71 10.36
N TYR A 180 -2.13 2.30 9.15
CA TYR A 180 -1.69 3.69 8.89
C TYR A 180 -2.34 4.73 9.83
N PRO A 181 -3.65 4.67 10.13
CA PRO A 181 -4.30 5.61 11.05
C PRO A 181 -3.72 5.59 12.47
N ASP A 182 -3.03 4.51 12.84
CA ASP A 182 -2.45 4.38 14.17
C ASP A 182 -1.07 5.02 14.27
N LEU A 183 -0.44 5.44 13.17
CA LEU A 183 0.96 5.88 13.19
C LEU A 183 1.21 6.98 14.22
N ASP A 184 0.36 8.01 14.30
CA ASP A 184 0.41 9.03 15.37
C ASP A 184 1.84 9.57 15.67
N GLY A 185 2.59 9.90 14.60
CA GLY A 185 3.97 10.38 14.68
C GLY A 185 5.07 9.31 14.79
N ARG A 186 4.71 8.03 14.86
CA ARG A 186 5.65 6.88 14.87
C ARG A 186 6.32 6.66 13.51
N PRO A 187 7.48 5.97 13.46
CA PRO A 187 8.14 5.63 12.21
C PRO A 187 7.20 4.90 11.24
N LYS A 188 7.31 5.22 9.94
CA LYS A 188 6.40 4.71 8.90
C LYS A 188 6.20 3.20 8.94
N SER A 189 7.24 2.40 9.15
CA SER A 189 7.17 0.93 9.17
C SER A 189 6.26 0.35 10.27
N THR A 190 5.94 1.14 11.29
CA THR A 190 5.12 0.75 12.44
C THR A 190 3.70 0.34 12.03
N HIS A 191 3.19 0.86 10.92
CA HIS A 191 1.85 0.49 10.46
C HIS A 191 1.75 -1.03 10.20
N GLY A 192 2.82 -1.71 9.75
CA GLY A 192 2.81 -3.16 9.57
C GLY A 192 2.53 -3.92 10.88
N LEU A 193 3.10 -3.47 12.00
CA LEU A 193 2.82 -4.04 13.33
C LEU A 193 1.35 -3.86 13.72
N SER A 194 0.81 -2.65 13.50
CA SER A 194 -0.59 -2.34 13.83
C SER A 194 -1.57 -3.09 12.93
N SER A 195 -1.30 -3.14 11.62
CA SER A 195 -2.05 -3.92 10.63
C SER A 195 -2.10 -5.40 11.02
N ALA A 196 -0.97 -5.98 11.43
CA ALA A 196 -0.89 -7.37 11.85
C ALA A 196 -1.69 -7.65 13.14
N SER A 197 -1.80 -6.67 14.05
CA SER A 197 -2.66 -6.77 15.22
C SER A 197 -4.14 -6.68 14.86
N ARG A 198 -4.52 -5.73 14.00
CA ARG A 198 -5.91 -5.58 13.53
C ARG A 198 -6.37 -6.79 12.71
N PHE A 199 -5.46 -7.42 11.96
CA PHE A 199 -5.75 -8.66 11.24
C PHE A 199 -6.22 -9.82 12.15
N ASP A 200 -5.86 -9.80 13.44
CA ASP A 200 -6.36 -10.81 14.39
C ASP A 200 -7.91 -10.72 14.56
N ASP A 201 -8.56 -9.60 14.21
CA ASP A 201 -10.03 -9.42 14.31
C ASP A 201 -10.84 -10.24 13.29
N VAL A 202 -10.19 -10.75 12.24
CA VAL A 202 -10.78 -11.65 11.22
C VAL A 202 -10.24 -13.07 11.28
N ARG A 203 -9.39 -13.37 12.28
CA ARG A 203 -8.71 -14.67 12.40
C ARG A 203 -9.69 -15.83 12.43
N ASP A 204 -10.77 -15.74 13.22
CA ASP A 204 -11.72 -16.82 13.41
C ASP A 204 -12.50 -17.15 12.12
N GLN A 205 -12.90 -16.12 11.37
CA GLN A 205 -13.58 -16.32 10.08
C GLN A 205 -12.64 -16.95 9.05
N LEU A 206 -11.38 -16.52 9.02
CA LEU A 206 -10.36 -17.10 8.14
C LEU A 206 -10.04 -18.55 8.52
N GLN A 207 -9.94 -18.84 9.82
CA GLN A 207 -9.78 -20.19 10.34
C GLN A 207 -10.93 -21.08 9.86
N GLY A 208 -12.18 -20.65 10.00
CA GLY A 208 -13.34 -21.40 9.51
C GLY A 208 -13.29 -21.63 7.99
N LEU A 209 -12.86 -20.63 7.21
CA LEU A 209 -12.71 -20.76 5.76
C LEU A 209 -11.62 -21.77 5.36
N ILE A 210 -10.47 -21.75 6.04
CA ILE A 210 -9.33 -22.63 5.75
C ILE A 210 -9.63 -24.07 6.19
N GLN A 211 -10.25 -24.25 7.36
CA GLN A 211 -10.59 -25.58 7.89
C GLN A 211 -11.60 -26.32 7.00
N ARG A 212 -12.53 -25.61 6.35
CA ARG A 212 -13.47 -26.20 5.38
C ARG A 212 -12.77 -26.86 4.19
N GLU A 213 -11.57 -26.40 3.83
CA GLU A 213 -10.73 -26.99 2.79
C GLU A 213 -9.72 -28.00 3.33
N ASN A 214 -9.82 -28.40 4.60
CA ASN A 214 -8.81 -29.21 5.31
C ASN A 214 -7.42 -28.56 5.32
N GLY A 215 -7.35 -27.23 5.30
CA GLY A 215 -6.11 -26.48 5.26
C GLY A 215 -5.36 -26.41 6.59
N ARG A 216 -4.04 -26.23 6.50
CA ARG A 216 -3.11 -26.04 7.63
C ARG A 216 -3.26 -24.66 8.25
N THR A 217 -4.33 -24.50 9.00
CA THR A 217 -4.85 -23.20 9.47
C THR A 217 -3.80 -22.36 10.21
N ASP A 218 -3.17 -22.91 11.25
CA ASP A 218 -2.19 -22.14 12.04
C ASP A 218 -1.01 -21.66 11.21
N GLN A 219 -0.55 -22.48 10.26
CA GLN A 219 0.56 -22.14 9.39
C GLN A 219 0.19 -21.02 8.41
N VAL A 220 -0.99 -21.10 7.79
CA VAL A 220 -1.53 -20.07 6.88
C VAL A 220 -1.67 -18.74 7.60
N LEU A 221 -2.38 -18.73 8.74
CA LEU A 221 -2.66 -17.51 9.49
C LEU A 221 -1.38 -16.88 10.05
N SER A 222 -0.43 -17.71 10.50
CA SER A 222 0.89 -17.23 10.94
C SER A 222 1.65 -16.54 9.80
N ASP A 223 1.68 -17.15 8.62
CA ASP A 223 2.42 -16.60 7.47
C ASP A 223 1.73 -15.35 6.88
N MET A 224 0.40 -15.31 6.81
CA MET A 224 -0.36 -14.09 6.44
C MET A 224 -0.04 -12.94 7.39
N ARG A 225 -0.12 -13.19 8.70
CA ARG A 225 0.14 -12.17 9.72
C ARG A 225 1.59 -11.68 9.66
N LYS A 226 2.56 -12.58 9.48
CA LYS A 226 3.98 -12.22 9.32
C LYS A 226 4.22 -11.40 8.05
N ALA A 227 3.55 -11.77 6.96
CA ALA A 227 3.64 -11.03 5.70
C ALA A 227 3.13 -9.60 5.86
N ILE A 228 1.97 -9.41 6.51
CA ILE A 228 1.46 -8.08 6.87
C ILE A 228 2.46 -7.34 7.76
N GLN A 229 2.96 -7.98 8.82
CA GLN A 229 3.85 -7.34 9.78
C GLN A 229 5.16 -6.84 9.16
N LEU A 230 5.70 -7.62 8.22
CA LEU A 230 7.06 -7.44 7.70
C LEU A 230 7.07 -7.03 6.22
N HIS A 231 5.96 -6.55 5.66
CA HIS A 231 5.91 -6.26 4.22
C HIS A 231 6.86 -5.11 3.83
N SER A 232 7.14 -4.19 4.76
CA SER A 232 7.99 -3.03 4.54
C SER A 232 9.43 -3.19 5.07
N ALA A 233 9.86 -4.42 5.40
CA ALA A 233 11.14 -4.70 6.08
C ALA A 233 12.35 -4.77 5.11
N ASP A 234 12.12 -4.48 3.83
CA ASP A 234 13.00 -4.61 2.67
C ASP A 234 14.06 -3.49 2.54
N VAL A 235 14.07 -2.52 3.44
CA VAL A 235 15.03 -1.42 3.46
C VAL A 235 15.91 -1.51 4.72
N ASP A 236 17.21 -1.70 4.52
CA ASP A 236 18.22 -1.69 5.58
C ASP A 236 18.46 -0.26 6.07
N ALA A 237 17.87 0.08 7.21
CA ALA A 237 17.94 1.44 7.75
C ALA A 237 18.52 1.54 9.17
N GLY A 238 18.72 0.40 9.86
CA GLY A 238 19.26 0.36 11.21
C GLY A 238 20.08 -0.92 11.48
N SER A 239 21.06 -0.79 12.37
CA SER A 239 21.91 -1.87 12.86
C SER A 239 21.51 -2.26 14.28
N TYR A 240 21.18 -3.53 14.49
CA TYR A 240 20.62 -4.05 15.73
C TYR A 240 21.40 -5.27 16.22
N PRO A 241 21.86 -5.28 17.48
CA PRO A 241 22.58 -6.42 18.03
C PRO A 241 21.65 -7.58 18.41
N ILE A 242 20.39 -7.32 18.78
CA ILE A 242 19.48 -8.34 19.34
C ILE A 242 18.38 -8.68 18.34
N ASN A 243 18.20 -9.97 18.06
CA ASN A 243 17.08 -10.54 17.30
C ASN A 243 16.19 -11.40 18.21
N VAL A 244 14.92 -11.01 18.32
CA VAL A 244 13.91 -11.64 19.16
C VAL A 244 12.99 -12.48 18.28
N LYS A 245 13.04 -13.80 18.44
CA LYS A 245 12.20 -14.75 17.72
C LYS A 245 10.90 -14.99 18.48
N THR A 246 9.79 -14.75 17.81
CA THR A 246 8.44 -14.86 18.37
C THR A 246 7.58 -15.80 17.52
N ASP A 247 6.45 -16.24 18.08
CA ASP A 247 5.38 -16.91 17.32
C ASP A 247 4.82 -16.04 16.16
N ARG A 248 5.05 -14.73 16.23
CA ARG A 248 4.58 -13.69 15.30
C ARG A 248 5.63 -13.20 14.30
N GLY A 249 6.84 -13.77 14.31
CA GLY A 249 7.96 -13.35 13.45
C GLY A 249 9.18 -12.90 14.25
N ALA A 250 10.11 -12.24 13.58
CA ALA A 250 11.34 -11.75 14.18
C ALA A 250 11.32 -10.22 14.29
N LEU A 251 11.59 -9.71 15.49
CA LEU A 251 11.81 -8.29 15.74
C LEU A 251 13.23 -8.06 16.24
N LEU A 252 13.76 -6.87 15.99
CA LEU A 252 15.07 -6.46 16.42
C LEU A 252 14.97 -5.48 17.58
N ALA A 253 15.97 -5.48 18.47
CA ALA A 253 16.12 -4.50 19.54
C ALA A 253 17.55 -3.93 19.51
N SER A 254 17.69 -2.62 19.75
CA SER A 254 19.00 -1.95 19.69
C SER A 254 19.89 -2.20 20.90
N ASP A 255 19.28 -2.55 22.03
CA ASP A 255 19.92 -2.69 23.34
C ASP A 255 19.00 -3.47 24.31
N VAL A 256 19.52 -3.76 25.51
CA VAL A 256 18.85 -4.56 26.53
C VAL A 256 17.60 -3.87 27.08
N GLU A 257 17.60 -2.55 27.23
CA GLU A 257 16.39 -1.81 27.66
C GLU A 257 15.30 -1.87 26.59
N SER A 258 15.63 -1.70 25.31
CA SER A 258 14.67 -1.86 24.21
C SER A 258 14.11 -3.29 24.14
N LEU A 259 14.93 -4.30 24.44
CA LEU A 259 14.46 -5.69 24.57
C LEU A 259 13.47 -5.84 25.73
N LYS A 260 13.80 -5.30 26.90
CA LYS A 260 12.94 -5.33 28.09
C LYS A 260 11.58 -4.71 27.83
N GLU A 261 11.56 -3.56 27.17
CA GLU A 261 10.32 -2.87 26.76
C GLU A 261 9.52 -3.71 25.77
N LEU A 262 10.17 -4.32 24.77
CA LEU A 262 9.53 -5.24 23.83
C LEU A 262 8.90 -6.45 24.54
N LEU A 263 9.61 -7.07 25.49
CA LEU A 263 9.08 -8.20 26.27
C LEU A 263 7.89 -7.78 27.15
N ASN A 264 7.97 -6.61 27.78
CA ASN A 264 6.86 -6.06 28.57
C ASN A 264 5.64 -5.74 27.71
N HIS A 265 5.84 -5.17 26.52
CA HIS A 265 4.75 -4.93 25.57
C HIS A 265 4.03 -6.25 25.25
N TYR A 266 4.79 -7.32 25.05
CA TYR A 266 4.25 -8.63 24.73
C TYR A 266 3.56 -9.37 25.88
N SER A 267 3.93 -9.09 27.12
CA SER A 267 3.25 -9.63 28.30
C SER A 267 1.96 -8.89 28.65
N THR A 268 1.84 -7.60 28.28
CA THR A 268 0.74 -6.72 28.70
C THR A 268 -0.30 -6.43 27.61
N SER A 269 0.09 -6.43 26.33
CA SER A 269 -0.69 -5.78 25.26
C SER A 269 -1.63 -6.71 24.50
N SER A 270 -1.86 -7.95 24.94
CA SER A 270 -2.59 -8.93 24.14
C SER A 270 -3.57 -9.80 24.91
N ARG A 271 -4.70 -10.13 24.24
CA ARG A 271 -5.66 -11.14 24.70
C ARG A 271 -5.06 -12.55 24.83
N ARG A 272 -3.87 -12.76 24.25
CA ARG A 272 -3.09 -14.00 24.31
C ARG A 272 -1.61 -13.65 24.41
N ALA A 273 -0.99 -13.97 25.55
CA ALA A 273 0.44 -13.76 25.78
C ALA A 273 1.28 -14.25 24.59
N HIS A 274 2.17 -13.38 24.10
CA HIS A 274 3.04 -13.71 22.99
C HIS A 274 4.20 -14.57 23.46
N GLN A 275 4.55 -15.58 22.65
CA GLN A 275 5.64 -16.48 22.99
C GLN A 275 6.93 -16.04 22.33
N VAL A 276 7.96 -15.85 23.15
CA VAL A 276 9.34 -15.63 22.71
C VAL A 276 10.07 -16.95 22.78
N SER A 277 10.50 -17.46 21.63
CA SER A 277 11.14 -18.78 21.53
C SER A 277 12.66 -18.72 21.66
N ALA A 278 13.27 -17.61 21.26
CA ALA A 278 14.71 -17.41 21.36
C ALA A 278 15.11 -15.94 21.21
N ILE A 279 16.28 -15.61 21.77
CA ILE A 279 16.96 -14.32 21.61
C ILE A 279 18.37 -14.60 21.06
N GLU A 280 18.69 -13.99 19.92
CA GLU A 280 19.98 -14.14 19.25
C GLU A 280 20.71 -12.81 19.22
N ILE A 281 21.95 -12.77 19.71
CA ILE A 281 22.75 -11.57 19.87
C ILE A 281 23.97 -11.64 18.93
N ARG A 282 24.25 -10.54 18.23
CA ARG A 282 25.38 -10.42 17.28
C ARG A 282 26.13 -9.11 17.46
N GLY A 283 27.38 -9.10 16.99
CA GLY A 283 28.28 -7.95 17.04
C GLY A 283 29.42 -8.14 18.04
N SER A 284 30.43 -7.28 17.95
CA SER A 284 31.65 -7.39 18.77
C SER A 284 31.41 -7.39 20.29
N ASP A 285 30.25 -6.88 20.73
CA ASP A 285 29.81 -6.81 22.11
C ASP A 285 28.82 -7.93 22.52
N ALA A 286 28.61 -8.95 21.68
CA ALA A 286 27.54 -9.94 21.86
C ALA A 286 27.62 -10.73 23.17
N LYS A 287 28.83 -11.11 23.63
CA LYS A 287 29.02 -11.86 24.89
C LYS A 287 28.68 -11.04 26.13
N GLU A 288 29.08 -9.77 26.15
CA GLU A 288 28.76 -8.86 27.24
C GLU A 288 27.24 -8.60 27.28
N MET A 289 26.64 -8.38 26.12
CA MET A 289 25.20 -8.19 26.02
C MET A 289 24.40 -9.45 26.38
N GLU A 290 24.88 -10.66 26.06
CA GLU A 290 24.27 -11.92 26.50
C GLU A 290 24.21 -12.04 28.01
N LYS A 291 25.28 -11.65 28.72
CA LYS A 291 25.28 -11.60 30.18
C LYS A 291 24.19 -10.65 30.69
N GLN A 292 24.12 -9.44 30.15
CA GLN A 292 23.11 -8.44 30.54
C GLN A 292 21.68 -8.91 30.26
N VAL A 293 21.44 -9.57 29.13
CA VAL A 293 20.13 -10.14 28.77
C VAL A 293 19.75 -11.28 29.72
N ASN A 294 20.68 -12.18 30.04
CA ASN A 294 20.41 -13.26 30.99
C ASN A 294 20.10 -12.72 32.40
N ASP A 295 20.88 -11.74 32.87
CA ASP A 295 20.63 -11.07 34.16
C ASP A 295 19.26 -10.37 34.19
N MET A 296 18.86 -9.74 33.08
CA MET A 296 17.54 -9.13 32.92
C MET A 296 16.42 -10.18 32.98
N LEU A 297 16.55 -11.28 32.22
CA LEU A 297 15.54 -12.34 32.18
C LEU A 297 15.35 -13.04 33.53
N GLN A 298 16.44 -13.27 34.28
CA GLN A 298 16.38 -13.84 35.63
C GLN A 298 15.56 -12.96 36.59
N LYS A 299 15.71 -11.64 36.49
CA LYS A 299 14.97 -10.67 37.32
C LYS A 299 13.49 -10.54 36.94
N GLN A 300 13.12 -10.87 35.70
CA GLN A 300 11.76 -10.71 35.19
C GLN A 300 10.81 -11.88 35.53
N SER A 301 11.27 -12.92 36.24
CA SER A 301 10.48 -14.11 36.59
C SER A 301 9.66 -14.67 35.42
N SER A 302 10.26 -14.81 34.23
CA SER A 302 9.55 -15.37 33.08
C SER A 302 9.30 -16.88 33.29
N ALA A 303 8.03 -17.29 33.29
CA ALA A 303 7.62 -18.69 33.46
C ALA A 303 8.10 -19.65 32.34
N GLN A 304 8.64 -19.13 31.23
CA GLN A 304 9.20 -19.92 30.13
C GLN A 304 10.71 -19.69 30.01
N PRO A 305 11.54 -20.75 29.91
CA PRO A 305 12.96 -20.61 29.63
C PRO A 305 13.15 -20.11 28.19
N ILE A 306 13.69 -18.89 28.04
CA ILE A 306 14.03 -18.31 26.75
C ILE A 306 15.49 -18.66 26.42
N LYS A 307 15.72 -19.30 25.27
CA LYS A 307 17.09 -19.60 24.82
C LYS A 307 17.76 -18.32 24.34
N VAL A 308 18.88 -17.95 24.97
CA VAL A 308 19.75 -16.85 24.55
C VAL A 308 21.01 -17.41 23.90
N THR A 309 21.46 -16.82 22.79
CA THR A 309 22.73 -17.18 22.14
C THR A 309 23.46 -15.93 21.66
N ALA A 310 24.77 -15.83 21.89
CA ALA A 310 25.64 -14.79 21.32
C ALA A 310 26.61 -15.30 20.25
N ASP A 311 26.86 -14.45 19.25
CA ASP A 311 27.88 -14.67 18.21
C ASP A 311 28.60 -13.34 17.92
N ASP A 312 29.81 -13.19 18.45
CA ASP A 312 30.65 -11.99 18.31
C ASP A 312 31.38 -11.90 16.97
N THR A 313 31.32 -12.96 16.15
CA THR A 313 31.94 -13.02 14.82
C THR A 313 31.02 -12.53 13.71
N LYS A 314 29.70 -12.50 13.96
CA LYS A 314 28.71 -12.07 12.98
C LYS A 314 28.41 -10.58 13.09
N VAL A 315 28.23 -9.95 11.94
CA VAL A 315 27.69 -8.59 11.86
C VAL A 315 26.29 -8.52 12.51
N ARG A 316 26.00 -7.35 13.07
CA ARG A 316 24.68 -7.01 13.61
C ARG A 316 23.58 -7.18 12.56
N TYR A 317 22.35 -7.37 13.02
CA TYR A 317 21.20 -7.49 12.14
C TYR A 317 20.86 -6.15 11.49
N ALA A 318 20.51 -6.20 10.21
CA ALA A 318 19.93 -5.07 9.52
C ALA A 318 18.39 -5.13 9.61
N GLY A 319 17.77 -3.98 9.80
CA GLY A 319 16.32 -3.88 9.78
C GLY A 319 15.82 -2.45 9.71
N ARG A 320 14.50 -2.33 9.56
CA ARG A 320 13.83 -1.04 9.43
C ARG A 320 13.31 -0.56 10.79
N PRO A 321 13.65 0.65 11.26
CA PRO A 321 13.18 1.18 12.54
C PRO A 321 11.66 1.22 12.61
N ALA A 322 11.11 0.74 13.73
CA ALA A 322 9.68 0.74 14.08
C ALA A 322 9.51 1.17 15.56
N ALA A 323 8.26 1.42 15.99
CA ALA A 323 7.96 1.74 17.39
C ALA A 323 6.76 0.95 17.90
N LEU A 324 6.77 0.57 19.18
CA LEU A 324 5.64 -0.10 19.84
C LEU A 324 4.66 0.90 20.46
N GLU A 325 5.18 1.96 21.09
CA GLU A 325 4.39 2.95 21.84
C GLU A 325 4.39 4.34 21.18
N LYS A 326 3.43 5.17 21.60
CA LYS A 326 3.36 6.60 21.23
C LYS A 326 4.45 7.35 22.02
N ASN A 327 5.18 8.28 21.37
CA ASN A 327 6.24 9.17 21.91
C ASN A 327 7.70 8.89 21.47
N ASN A 328 7.95 8.09 20.41
CA ASN A 328 9.25 8.00 19.72
C ASN A 328 10.46 7.54 20.57
N GLN A 329 10.25 7.04 21.78
CA GLN A 329 11.24 6.25 22.47
C GLN A 329 10.89 4.77 22.27
N VAL A 330 11.94 3.97 22.02
CA VAL A 330 12.03 2.51 21.86
C VAL A 330 12.42 2.07 20.44
N LYS A 331 13.70 1.73 20.32
CA LYS A 331 14.46 1.43 19.10
C LYS A 331 14.29 -0.05 18.69
N ILE A 332 13.08 -0.47 18.35
CA ILE A 332 12.87 -1.77 17.70
C ILE A 332 13.07 -1.69 16.19
N GLY A 333 13.32 -2.83 15.56
CA GLY A 333 13.45 -2.96 14.11
C GLY A 333 12.64 -4.11 13.54
N LEU A 334 12.11 -3.93 12.32
CA LEU A 334 11.59 -5.04 11.51
C LEU A 334 12.77 -5.69 10.80
N ARG A 335 12.99 -6.98 11.05
CA ARG A 335 14.15 -7.69 10.51
C ARG A 335 14.07 -7.80 8.98
N TYR A 336 15.13 -7.37 8.30
CA TYR A 336 15.33 -7.67 6.88
C TYR A 336 15.66 -9.15 6.69
N THR A 337 15.01 -9.77 5.71
CA THR A 337 15.24 -11.16 5.32
C THR A 337 14.93 -11.31 3.85
N GLU A 338 15.83 -11.94 3.10
CA GLU A 338 15.52 -12.43 1.77
C GLU A 338 14.38 -13.47 1.83
N GLN A 339 13.52 -13.47 0.81
CA GLN A 339 12.35 -14.32 0.73
C GLN A 339 12.29 -15.04 -0.62
N GLU A 340 12.19 -16.36 -0.56
CA GLU A 340 11.86 -17.18 -1.70
C GLU A 340 10.34 -17.35 -1.75
N LEU A 341 9.67 -16.74 -2.73
CA LEU A 341 8.20 -16.70 -2.83
C LEU A 341 7.60 -18.10 -3.00
N THR A 342 8.33 -19.07 -3.55
CA THR A 342 7.85 -20.46 -3.58
C THR A 342 7.93 -21.15 -2.22
N ARG A 343 8.76 -20.68 -1.28
CA ARG A 343 8.85 -21.21 0.09
C ARG A 343 7.99 -20.42 1.09
N ASN A 344 7.87 -19.11 0.86
CA ASN A 344 7.03 -18.20 1.62
C ASN A 344 6.09 -17.41 0.69
N PRO A 345 5.00 -18.02 0.21
CA PRO A 345 4.13 -17.41 -0.79
C PRO A 345 3.48 -16.09 -0.36
N PHE A 346 3.18 -15.92 0.92
CA PHE A 346 2.59 -14.67 1.41
C PHE A 346 3.54 -13.47 1.35
N ALA A 347 4.86 -13.67 1.20
CA ALA A 347 5.79 -12.58 0.91
C ALA A 347 5.53 -11.91 -0.45
N ILE A 348 4.62 -12.46 -1.29
CA ILE A 348 4.11 -11.79 -2.49
C ILE A 348 3.56 -10.39 -2.21
N ILE A 349 3.10 -10.11 -0.98
CA ILE A 349 2.66 -8.76 -0.61
C ILE A 349 3.79 -7.73 -0.74
N ARG A 350 5.03 -8.10 -0.41
CA ARG A 350 6.23 -7.25 -0.56
C ARG A 350 6.48 -6.90 -2.02
N PHE A 351 6.28 -7.90 -2.89
CA PHE A 351 6.39 -7.73 -4.32
C PHE A 351 5.31 -6.74 -4.79
N ALA A 352 4.04 -7.03 -4.49
CA ALA A 352 2.90 -6.28 -5.01
C ALA A 352 2.83 -4.82 -4.50
N ASP A 353 3.10 -4.56 -3.22
CA ASP A 353 3.07 -3.21 -2.61
C ASP A 353 4.04 -2.26 -3.34
N ASN A 354 5.24 -2.75 -3.62
CA ASN A 354 6.26 -1.99 -4.33
C ASN A 354 5.99 -1.82 -5.83
N LEU A 355 4.97 -2.47 -6.41
CA LEU A 355 4.60 -2.26 -7.82
C LEU A 355 3.56 -1.16 -8.05
N ASP A 356 2.84 -0.74 -7.00
CA ASP A 356 1.92 0.40 -7.09
C ASP A 356 2.72 1.70 -7.14
N MET A 357 3.33 2.03 -8.27
CA MET A 357 4.18 3.21 -8.44
C MET A 357 3.73 4.14 -9.57
N ALA A 358 2.70 3.76 -10.34
CA ALA A 358 2.22 4.56 -11.46
C ALA A 358 1.46 5.82 -11.01
N ALA A 359 1.35 6.81 -11.90
CA ALA A 359 0.69 8.10 -11.63
C ALA A 359 -0.79 7.96 -11.21
N ASN A 360 -1.44 6.83 -11.51
CA ASN A 360 -2.79 6.53 -11.05
C ASN A 360 -2.88 6.28 -9.53
N ARG A 361 -1.75 6.05 -8.84
CA ARG A 361 -1.65 6.01 -7.36
C ARG A 361 -1.88 7.36 -6.70
N LEU A 362 -1.63 8.45 -7.42
CA LEU A 362 -1.87 9.80 -6.90
C LEU A 362 -3.37 10.00 -6.66
N SER A 363 -3.76 10.68 -5.59
CA SER A 363 -5.16 11.05 -5.40
C SER A 363 -5.60 12.08 -6.45
N PRO A 364 -6.91 12.26 -6.73
CA PRO A 364 -7.38 13.33 -7.61
C PRO A 364 -6.87 14.71 -7.21
N PHE A 365 -6.79 14.96 -5.90
CA PHE A 365 -6.21 16.17 -5.32
C PHE A 365 -4.72 16.33 -5.66
N GLN A 366 -3.93 15.26 -5.56
CA GLN A 366 -2.50 15.25 -5.89
C GLN A 366 -2.22 15.36 -7.39
N ARG A 367 -3.18 15.00 -8.24
CA ARG A 367 -3.16 15.23 -9.69
C ARG A 367 -3.64 16.62 -10.10
N SER A 368 -4.10 17.46 -9.16
CA SER A 368 -4.57 18.79 -9.51
C SER A 368 -3.41 19.66 -10.00
N PRO A 369 -3.62 20.53 -11.00
CA PRO A 369 -2.57 21.43 -11.48
C PRO A 369 -1.98 22.32 -10.38
N VAL A 370 -2.80 22.72 -9.41
CA VAL A 370 -2.38 23.53 -8.25
C VAL A 370 -1.41 22.76 -7.37
N PHE A 371 -1.75 21.52 -7.01
CA PHE A 371 -0.85 20.66 -6.23
C PHE A 371 0.45 20.37 -7.00
N GLN A 372 0.33 20.07 -8.30
CA GLN A 372 1.49 19.82 -9.16
C GLN A 372 2.43 21.02 -9.17
N THR A 373 1.88 22.23 -9.33
CA THR A 373 2.66 23.47 -9.31
C THR A 373 3.32 23.70 -7.95
N MET A 374 2.62 23.45 -6.84
CA MET A 374 3.22 23.56 -5.50
C MET A 374 4.45 22.68 -5.35
N TYR A 375 4.32 21.38 -5.64
CA TYR A 375 5.46 20.48 -5.47
C TYR A 375 6.56 20.80 -6.47
N TRP A 376 6.25 21.16 -7.73
CA TRP A 376 7.28 21.55 -8.70
C TRP A 376 8.09 22.77 -8.24
N LYS A 377 7.43 23.78 -7.66
CA LYS A 377 8.11 25.00 -7.16
C LYS A 377 8.88 24.79 -5.87
N LEU A 378 8.39 23.89 -5.01
CA LEU A 378 9.07 23.49 -3.77
C LEU A 378 10.21 22.49 -4.04
N GLY A 379 10.13 21.76 -5.14
CA GLY A 379 11.22 20.94 -5.66
C GLY A 379 12.32 21.76 -6.30
N ASP A 380 13.45 21.13 -6.61
CA ASP A 380 14.69 21.76 -7.05
C ASP A 380 14.65 22.33 -8.49
N HIS A 381 13.46 22.72 -8.95
CA HIS A 381 13.19 23.23 -10.28
C HIS A 381 13.02 24.76 -10.22
N GLY A 382 14.00 25.48 -10.77
CA GLY A 382 13.96 26.93 -10.90
C GLY A 382 14.42 27.69 -9.64
N PRO A 383 14.20 29.02 -9.59
CA PRO A 383 14.78 29.87 -8.54
C PRO A 383 14.34 29.54 -7.11
N ILE A 384 13.05 29.21 -6.90
CA ILE A 384 12.49 28.91 -5.57
C ILE A 384 13.08 27.61 -5.02
N GLY A 385 13.08 26.55 -5.83
CA GLY A 385 13.68 25.27 -5.49
C GLY A 385 15.15 25.39 -5.11
N ARG A 386 15.94 26.07 -5.95
CA ARG A 386 17.36 26.32 -5.66
C ARG A 386 17.56 27.07 -4.34
N ALA A 387 16.74 28.09 -4.07
CA ALA A 387 16.78 28.81 -2.81
C ALA A 387 16.47 27.89 -1.61
N LEU A 388 15.48 27.00 -1.72
CA LEU A 388 15.18 26.00 -0.67
C LEU A 388 16.36 25.03 -0.46
N SER A 389 16.99 24.56 -1.53
CA SER A 389 18.16 23.69 -1.44
C SER A 389 19.40 24.38 -0.88
N GLU A 390 19.61 25.66 -1.19
CA GLU A 390 20.65 26.46 -0.54
C GLU A 390 20.37 26.58 0.97
N LEU A 391 19.14 26.88 1.38
CA LEU A 391 18.76 26.93 2.79
C LEU A 391 18.89 25.57 3.51
N ASN A 392 18.71 24.45 2.81
CA ASN A 392 18.91 23.10 3.37
C ASN A 392 20.40 22.78 3.61
N ARG A 393 21.33 23.47 2.94
CA ARG A 393 22.78 23.29 3.11
C ARG A 393 23.39 24.18 4.19
N LEU A 394 22.65 25.18 4.66
CA LEU A 394 23.11 26.07 5.73
C LEU A 394 23.00 25.39 7.10
N ASP A 395 23.94 25.69 8.00
CA ASP A 395 23.74 25.49 9.43
C ASP A 395 22.48 26.24 9.87
N ASP A 396 21.67 25.62 10.74
CA ASP A 396 20.43 26.19 11.23
C ASP A 396 20.64 27.61 11.79
N LYS A 397 21.77 27.92 12.43
CA LYS A 397 22.04 29.26 13.01
C LYS A 397 22.54 30.31 12.01
N ASN A 398 22.74 29.97 10.74
CA ASN A 398 23.38 30.84 9.76
C ASN A 398 22.40 31.89 9.17
N THR A 399 22.26 33.02 9.86
CA THR A 399 21.36 34.11 9.46
C THR A 399 21.88 34.97 8.29
N SER A 400 23.19 35.06 8.09
CA SER A 400 23.78 35.80 6.96
C SER A 400 23.55 35.07 5.64
N GLY A 401 23.74 33.74 5.63
CA GLY A 401 23.44 32.90 4.47
C GLY A 401 21.97 33.00 4.02
N VAL A 402 21.03 33.15 4.96
CA VAL A 402 19.60 33.37 4.66
C VAL A 402 19.37 34.65 3.86
N LEU A 403 20.07 35.74 4.20
CA LEU A 403 19.96 37.02 3.48
C LEU A 403 20.52 36.92 2.06
N ASP A 404 21.61 36.16 1.87
CA ASP A 404 22.19 35.94 0.56
C ASP A 404 21.25 35.13 -0.35
N VAL A 405 20.62 34.07 0.18
CA VAL A 405 19.59 33.31 -0.54
C VAL A 405 18.43 34.21 -0.99
N SER A 406 17.92 35.07 -0.11
CA SER A 406 16.85 36.01 -0.46
C SER A 406 17.26 37.01 -1.55
N ARG A 407 18.52 37.47 -1.51
CA ARG A 407 19.07 38.36 -2.53
C ARG A 407 19.14 37.65 -3.88
N ASN A 408 19.63 36.41 -3.92
CA ASN A 408 19.70 35.61 -5.15
C ASN A 408 18.32 35.35 -5.75
N LEU A 409 17.33 35.02 -4.90
CA LEU A 409 15.95 34.82 -5.34
C LEU A 409 15.34 36.09 -5.96
N ARG A 410 15.63 37.26 -5.38
CA ARG A 410 15.23 38.57 -5.90
C ARG A 410 15.87 38.88 -7.24
N SER A 411 17.18 38.65 -7.37
CA SER A 411 17.90 38.82 -8.63
C SER A 411 17.30 37.93 -9.73
N ALA A 412 16.96 36.68 -9.41
CA ALA A 412 16.30 35.78 -10.34
C ALA A 412 14.90 36.27 -10.75
N ALA A 413 14.12 36.85 -9.83
CA ALA A 413 12.83 37.45 -10.14
C ALA A 413 12.96 38.70 -11.02
N ALA A 414 13.94 39.57 -10.75
CA ALA A 414 14.18 40.77 -11.56
C ALA A 414 14.68 40.45 -12.99
N ALA A 415 15.39 39.34 -13.15
CA ALA A 415 15.82 38.86 -14.47
C ALA A 415 14.66 38.27 -15.30
N ASN A 416 13.56 37.89 -14.67
CA ASN A 416 12.42 37.26 -15.34
C ASN A 416 11.43 38.32 -15.82
N LYS A 417 11.46 38.65 -17.12
CA LYS A 417 10.65 39.71 -17.73
C LYS A 417 9.31 39.23 -18.30
N SER A 418 8.99 37.94 -18.22
CA SER A 418 7.74 37.40 -18.77
C SER A 418 6.56 37.68 -17.84
N ILE A 419 5.38 37.91 -18.41
CA ILE A 419 4.10 37.93 -17.68
C ILE A 419 3.45 36.56 -17.83
N ASP A 420 4.12 35.53 -17.34
CA ASP A 420 3.55 34.18 -17.27
C ASP A 420 3.24 33.77 -15.82
N LEU A 421 2.57 32.63 -15.68
CA LEU A 421 2.16 32.09 -14.38
C LEU A 421 3.37 31.91 -13.46
N ASP A 422 4.50 31.45 -14.00
CA ASP A 422 5.71 31.15 -13.24
C ASP A 422 6.36 32.42 -12.67
N SER A 423 6.43 33.48 -13.47
CA SER A 423 6.88 34.81 -13.06
C SER A 423 5.96 35.42 -12.01
N SER A 424 4.64 35.28 -12.17
CA SER A 424 3.67 35.78 -11.19
C SER A 424 3.82 35.12 -9.81
N ILE A 425 4.03 33.80 -9.79
CA ILE A 425 4.27 33.04 -8.55
C ILE A 425 5.59 33.49 -7.93
N LEU A 426 6.67 33.57 -8.71
CA LEU A 426 7.99 33.97 -8.21
C LEU A 426 7.98 35.38 -7.60
N LEU A 427 7.31 36.34 -8.24
CA LEU A 427 7.14 37.69 -7.70
C LEU A 427 6.35 37.68 -6.39
N GLY A 428 5.27 36.89 -6.32
CA GLY A 428 4.52 36.68 -5.08
C GLY A 428 5.39 36.14 -3.95
N VAL A 429 6.26 35.16 -4.24
CA VAL A 429 7.18 34.58 -3.26
C VAL A 429 8.19 35.61 -2.77
N VAL A 430 8.82 36.35 -3.68
CA VAL A 430 9.81 37.37 -3.33
C VAL A 430 9.21 38.49 -2.48
N SER A 431 7.95 38.87 -2.74
CA SER A 431 7.23 39.85 -1.92
C SER A 431 7.04 39.36 -0.48
N GLN A 432 6.67 38.09 -0.31
CA GLN A 432 6.40 37.47 0.98
C GLN A 432 7.68 37.01 1.73
N PHE A 433 8.76 36.74 1.00
CA PHE A 433 10.08 36.34 1.54
C PHE A 433 11.08 37.52 1.49
N SER A 434 10.70 38.63 2.14
CA SER A 434 11.45 39.88 2.07
C SER A 434 12.57 40.01 3.11
N PRO A 435 13.64 40.77 2.82
CA PRO A 435 14.73 41.02 3.77
C PRO A 435 14.25 41.56 5.13
N ALA A 436 13.13 42.31 5.15
CA ALA A 436 12.53 42.80 6.38
C ALA A 436 11.94 41.65 7.23
N LEU A 437 11.31 40.66 6.59
CA LEU A 437 10.65 39.54 7.25
C LEU A 437 11.61 38.42 7.67
N ILE A 438 12.77 38.32 7.03
CA ILE A 438 13.76 37.25 7.29
C ILE A 438 14.98 37.73 8.07
N ARG A 439 15.02 39.00 8.48
CA ARG A 439 16.16 39.56 9.23
C ARG A 439 16.30 38.86 10.57
N GLY A 440 17.46 38.27 10.82
CA GLY A 440 17.74 37.54 12.07
C GLY A 440 17.01 36.19 12.18
N VAL A 441 16.38 35.73 11.09
CA VAL A 441 15.71 34.44 11.04
C VAL A 441 16.73 33.36 10.72
N ASP A 442 16.70 32.30 11.52
CA ASP A 442 17.55 31.12 11.36
C ASP A 442 17.18 30.34 10.07
N ALA A 443 18.07 29.48 9.57
CA ALA A 443 17.84 28.80 8.29
C ALA A 443 16.60 27.88 8.33
N SER A 444 16.30 27.25 9.47
CA SER A 444 15.13 26.39 9.66
C SER A 444 13.82 27.16 9.57
N ALA A 445 13.74 28.32 10.21
CA ALA A 445 12.61 29.23 10.14
C ALA A 445 12.49 29.88 8.75
N ALA A 446 13.62 30.22 8.12
CA ALA A 446 13.64 30.74 6.75
C ALA A 446 13.09 29.71 5.74
N ARG A 447 13.44 28.43 5.88
CA ARG A 447 12.85 27.34 5.07
C ARG A 447 11.33 27.31 5.20
N ARG A 448 10.81 27.35 6.44
CA ARG A 448 9.36 27.38 6.69
C ARG A 448 8.68 28.60 6.06
N LEU A 449 9.29 29.78 6.17
CA LEU A 449 8.76 31.00 5.58
C LEU A 449 8.75 30.94 4.05
N LEU A 450 9.83 30.46 3.43
CA LEU A 450 9.91 30.31 1.97
C LEU A 450 8.90 29.29 1.43
N THR A 451 8.71 28.16 2.13
CA THR A 451 7.67 27.18 1.80
C THR A 451 6.28 27.81 1.88
N ARG A 452 5.98 28.55 2.96
CA ARG A 452 4.68 29.22 3.12
C ARG A 452 4.43 30.25 2.01
N ALA A 453 5.40 31.13 1.77
CA ALA A 453 5.35 32.13 0.70
C ALA A 453 5.10 31.49 -0.67
N THR A 454 5.73 30.34 -0.95
CA THR A 454 5.53 29.58 -2.19
C THR A 454 4.11 29.05 -2.30
N VAL A 455 3.62 28.35 -1.28
CA VAL A 455 2.27 27.79 -1.25
C VAL A 455 1.21 28.87 -1.38
N ASP A 456 1.33 29.97 -0.63
CA ASP A 456 0.37 31.06 -0.68
C ASP A 456 0.40 31.82 -2.01
N SER A 457 1.57 31.93 -2.65
CA SER A 457 1.69 32.52 -3.99
C SER A 457 1.02 31.64 -5.06
N VAL A 458 1.19 30.31 -5.00
CA VAL A 458 0.49 29.39 -5.90
C VAL A 458 -1.02 29.46 -5.69
N LEU A 459 -1.49 29.49 -4.44
CA LEU A 459 -2.92 29.62 -4.13
C LEU A 459 -3.51 30.98 -4.50
N SER A 460 -2.69 32.03 -4.56
CA SER A 460 -3.14 33.36 -4.99
C SER A 460 -3.10 33.54 -6.51
N SER A 461 -2.52 32.59 -7.24
CA SER A 461 -2.41 32.65 -8.69
C SER A 461 -3.74 32.33 -9.41
N PRO A 462 -3.89 32.71 -10.70
CA PRO A 462 -5.06 32.35 -11.50
C PRO A 462 -5.35 30.84 -11.56
N LEU A 463 -4.31 30.00 -11.39
CA LEU A 463 -4.43 28.54 -11.38
C LEU A 463 -5.38 28.03 -10.29
N ALA A 464 -5.46 28.74 -9.17
CA ALA A 464 -6.33 28.39 -8.04
C ALA A 464 -7.75 28.98 -8.17
N GLY A 465 -8.06 29.73 -9.22
CA GLY A 465 -9.29 30.52 -9.36
C GLY A 465 -10.60 29.75 -9.15
N GLY A 466 -10.65 28.47 -9.54
CA GLY A 466 -11.83 27.61 -9.40
C GLY A 466 -11.96 26.84 -8.08
N LEU A 467 -11.01 26.98 -7.15
CA LEU A 467 -11.04 26.25 -5.88
C LEU A 467 -11.95 26.89 -4.85
N SER A 468 -12.76 26.07 -4.18
CA SER A 468 -13.55 26.48 -3.00
C SER A 468 -12.65 26.86 -1.81
N GLY A 469 -13.23 27.55 -0.83
CA GLY A 469 -12.52 27.92 0.40
C GLY A 469 -11.96 26.71 1.16
N ALA A 470 -12.73 25.62 1.23
CA ALA A 470 -12.30 24.38 1.87
C ALA A 470 -11.13 23.72 1.12
N GLU A 471 -11.20 23.60 -0.21
CA GLU A 471 -10.11 23.03 -1.02
C GLU A 471 -8.82 23.84 -0.89
N ARG A 472 -8.93 25.18 -0.88
CA ARG A 472 -7.77 26.07 -0.66
C ARG A 472 -7.14 25.88 0.70
N THR A 473 -7.95 25.75 1.76
CA THR A 473 -7.44 25.48 3.12
C THR A 473 -6.72 24.14 3.18
N THR A 474 -7.29 23.08 2.61
CA THR A 474 -6.63 21.77 2.56
C THR A 474 -5.32 21.83 1.77
N LEU A 475 -5.31 22.43 0.56
CA LEU A 475 -4.08 22.60 -0.23
C LEU A 475 -3.00 23.38 0.52
N ARG A 476 -3.38 24.42 1.26
CA ARG A 476 -2.45 25.20 2.07
C ARG A 476 -1.82 24.34 3.17
N GLU A 477 -2.63 23.64 3.95
CA GLU A 477 -2.15 22.78 5.03
C GLU A 477 -1.22 21.68 4.53
N VAL A 478 -1.56 21.06 3.39
CA VAL A 478 -0.74 20.03 2.76
C VAL A 478 0.55 20.61 2.20
N GLY A 479 0.47 21.72 1.47
CA GLY A 479 1.63 22.43 0.91
C GLY A 479 2.64 22.82 1.98
N TYR A 480 2.19 23.31 3.13
CA TYR A 480 3.05 23.67 4.26
C TYR A 480 3.78 22.48 4.90
N ARG A 481 3.29 21.26 4.69
CA ARG A 481 3.88 20.02 5.21
C ARG A 481 4.78 19.31 4.19
N MET A 482 4.85 19.78 2.94
CA MET A 482 5.71 19.19 1.92
C MET A 482 7.20 19.34 2.27
N ASN A 483 7.98 18.31 1.96
CA ASN A 483 9.42 18.24 2.21
C ASN A 483 10.16 17.50 1.08
N GLY A 484 11.48 17.29 1.20
CA GLY A 484 12.27 16.59 0.19
C GLY A 484 11.76 15.17 -0.13
N GLU A 485 11.34 14.41 0.88
CA GLU A 485 10.81 13.05 0.72
C GLU A 485 9.48 13.07 -0.05
N THR A 486 8.60 14.01 0.28
CA THR A 486 7.33 14.27 -0.42
C THR A 486 7.55 14.42 -1.92
N LEU A 487 8.53 15.24 -2.31
CA LEU A 487 8.86 15.53 -3.71
C LEU A 487 9.35 14.30 -4.47
N LEU A 488 10.27 13.55 -3.86
CA LEU A 488 10.79 12.30 -4.43
C LEU A 488 9.66 11.30 -4.66
N HIS A 489 8.74 11.20 -3.71
CA HIS A 489 7.62 10.29 -3.81
C HIS A 489 6.67 10.66 -4.95
N PHE A 490 6.27 11.93 -5.05
CA PHE A 490 5.32 12.39 -6.08
C PHE A 490 5.92 12.40 -7.47
N GLY A 491 7.08 13.03 -7.64
CA GLY A 491 7.73 13.08 -8.96
C GLY A 491 8.10 11.68 -9.46
N GLY A 492 8.51 10.78 -8.57
CA GLY A 492 8.77 9.38 -8.91
C GLY A 492 7.54 8.60 -9.37
N CYS A 493 6.33 9.01 -8.99
CA CYS A 493 5.09 8.43 -9.51
C CYS A 493 4.59 9.10 -10.79
N GLU A 494 4.74 10.43 -10.89
CA GLU A 494 4.16 11.23 -11.98
C GLU A 494 4.65 10.81 -13.36
N ALA A 495 5.93 10.47 -13.48
CA ALA A 495 6.52 10.03 -14.74
C ALA A 495 6.12 8.61 -15.17
N ILE A 496 5.57 7.80 -14.27
CA ILE A 496 5.28 6.39 -14.52
C ILE A 496 3.84 6.24 -15.02
N GLU A 497 3.69 5.77 -16.25
CA GLU A 497 2.40 5.61 -16.91
C GLU A 497 1.78 4.23 -16.60
N ASN A 498 2.60 3.19 -16.59
CA ASN A 498 2.13 1.82 -16.37
C ASN A 498 3.24 0.91 -15.82
N VAL A 499 2.84 -0.12 -15.08
CA VAL A 499 3.70 -1.19 -14.58
C VAL A 499 3.08 -2.52 -14.97
N ASP A 500 3.81 -3.29 -15.76
CA ASP A 500 3.39 -4.60 -16.26
C ASP A 500 4.30 -5.70 -15.69
N VAL A 501 3.73 -6.86 -15.37
CA VAL A 501 4.47 -7.98 -14.78
C VAL A 501 4.51 -9.11 -15.80
N LYS A 502 5.72 -9.52 -16.17
CA LYS A 502 5.98 -10.60 -17.12
C LYS A 502 6.87 -11.66 -16.49
N PRO A 503 6.88 -12.89 -17.01
CA PRO A 503 7.84 -13.90 -16.56
C PRO A 503 9.28 -13.36 -16.62
N GLY A 504 9.94 -13.36 -15.47
CA GLY A 504 11.33 -12.90 -15.30
C GLY A 504 11.56 -11.39 -15.23
N LYS A 505 10.58 -10.54 -15.55
CA LYS A 505 10.77 -9.09 -15.59
C LYS A 505 9.52 -8.25 -15.34
N ILE A 506 9.72 -7.05 -14.84
CA ILE A 506 8.71 -6.02 -14.64
C ILE A 506 9.01 -4.90 -15.64
N VAL A 507 8.03 -4.53 -16.46
CA VAL A 507 8.18 -3.48 -17.46
C VAL A 507 7.50 -2.21 -16.94
N VAL A 508 8.30 -1.19 -16.67
CA VAL A 508 7.85 0.13 -16.23
C VAL A 508 7.84 1.07 -17.43
N SER A 509 6.64 1.47 -17.86
CA SER A 509 6.47 2.44 -18.94
C SER A 509 6.45 3.85 -18.38
N VAL A 510 7.27 4.75 -18.94
CA VAL A 510 7.39 6.13 -18.49
C VAL A 510 7.13 7.14 -19.61
N ASN A 511 6.64 8.32 -19.22
CA ASN A 511 6.64 9.50 -20.08
C ASN A 511 8.09 9.99 -20.23
N GLY A 512 8.73 9.66 -21.35
CA GLY A 512 10.17 9.89 -21.56
C GLY A 512 10.64 11.34 -21.30
N PRO A 513 10.00 12.36 -21.89
CA PRO A 513 10.33 13.76 -21.62
C PRO A 513 10.22 14.16 -20.15
N LEU A 514 9.12 13.80 -19.48
CA LEU A 514 8.89 14.14 -18.08
C LEU A 514 9.87 13.39 -17.15
N TYR A 515 10.09 12.10 -17.40
CA TYR A 515 11.03 11.27 -16.67
C TYR A 515 12.45 11.84 -16.69
N ARG A 516 12.94 12.22 -17.88
CA ARG A 516 14.26 12.87 -18.02
C ARG A 516 14.34 14.19 -17.26
N LYS A 517 13.33 15.04 -17.40
CA LYS A 517 13.28 16.35 -16.71
C LYS A 517 13.31 16.20 -15.19
N LEU A 518 12.54 15.25 -14.65
CA LEU A 518 12.53 14.99 -13.20
C LEU A 518 13.88 14.43 -12.72
N ASN A 519 14.59 13.66 -13.55
CA ASN A 519 15.90 13.10 -13.22
C ASN A 519 17.08 14.08 -13.34
N GLU A 520 16.86 15.31 -13.82
CA GLU A 520 17.83 16.40 -13.69
C GLU A 520 18.08 16.76 -12.21
N VAL A 521 17.07 16.56 -11.36
CA VAL A 521 17.16 16.71 -9.92
C VAL A 521 17.43 15.36 -9.29
N LYS A 522 18.44 15.31 -8.42
CA LYS A 522 18.89 14.08 -7.74
C LYS A 522 18.83 14.23 -6.23
N ASN A 523 18.50 13.14 -5.55
CA ASN A 523 18.62 13.06 -4.10
C ASN A 523 20.11 12.91 -3.69
N PRO A 524 20.44 12.95 -2.38
CA PRO A 524 21.82 12.78 -1.91
C PRO A 524 22.49 11.46 -2.31
N ALA A 525 21.72 10.42 -2.62
CA ALA A 525 22.22 9.14 -3.12
C ALA A 525 22.43 9.13 -4.65
N GLY A 526 22.22 10.26 -5.34
CA GLY A 526 22.38 10.39 -6.79
C GLY A 526 21.21 9.85 -7.61
N ILE A 527 20.11 9.42 -6.97
CA ILE A 527 18.92 8.89 -7.64
C ILE A 527 18.06 10.06 -8.11
N GLY A 528 17.69 10.05 -9.39
CA GLY A 528 16.81 11.06 -9.98
C GLY A 528 15.39 11.00 -9.40
N VAL A 529 14.69 12.14 -9.33
CA VAL A 529 13.32 12.20 -8.78
C VAL A 529 12.37 11.24 -9.52
N GLY A 530 12.43 11.20 -10.86
CA GLY A 530 11.59 10.31 -11.68
C GLY A 530 11.92 8.83 -11.50
N GLU A 531 13.17 8.50 -11.18
CA GLU A 531 13.63 7.13 -10.93
C GLU A 531 13.34 6.63 -9.52
N TYR A 532 13.01 7.52 -8.58
CA TYR A 532 12.96 7.21 -7.16
C TYR A 532 12.07 6.01 -6.80
N GLN A 533 10.84 5.92 -7.33
CA GLN A 533 9.96 4.77 -7.03
C GLN A 533 10.44 3.48 -7.70
N ILE A 534 11.03 3.58 -8.89
CA ILE A 534 11.61 2.44 -9.60
C ILE A 534 12.75 1.86 -8.78
N GLU A 535 13.62 2.71 -8.24
CA GLU A 535 14.74 2.28 -7.40
C GLU A 535 14.27 1.65 -6.08
N ARG A 536 13.23 2.20 -5.44
CA ARG A 536 12.61 1.56 -4.26
C ARG A 536 12.08 0.17 -4.59
N ALA A 537 11.46 0.00 -5.76
CA ALA A 537 11.02 -1.32 -6.20
C ALA A 537 12.20 -2.25 -6.52
N ARG A 538 13.30 -1.76 -7.09
CA ARG A 538 14.52 -2.58 -7.29
C ARG A 538 15.08 -3.08 -5.95
N GLN A 539 15.14 -2.21 -4.94
CA GLN A 539 15.59 -2.57 -3.59
C GLN A 539 14.69 -3.66 -2.97
N ALA A 540 13.38 -3.49 -3.09
CA ALA A 540 12.42 -4.49 -2.63
C ALA A 540 12.64 -5.86 -3.30
N LEU A 541 12.77 -5.87 -4.63
CA LEU A 541 12.96 -7.08 -5.43
C LEU A 541 14.32 -7.73 -5.24
N ALA A 542 15.35 -6.97 -4.85
CA ALA A 542 16.65 -7.54 -4.50
C ALA A 542 16.53 -8.54 -3.33
N SER A 543 15.51 -8.39 -2.47
CA SER A 543 15.21 -9.31 -1.38
C SER A 543 14.32 -10.48 -1.76
N LEU A 544 13.81 -10.55 -3.01
CA LEU A 544 12.79 -11.52 -3.42
C LEU A 544 13.29 -12.42 -4.54
N SER A 545 13.13 -13.73 -4.38
CA SER A 545 13.38 -14.72 -5.43
C SER A 545 12.15 -15.59 -5.69
N ILE A 546 12.05 -16.08 -6.93
CA ILE A 546 11.06 -17.04 -7.40
C ILE A 546 11.86 -18.17 -8.05
N ASN A 547 11.85 -19.36 -7.44
CA ASN A 547 12.67 -20.50 -7.86
C ASN A 547 14.15 -20.13 -8.00
N GLY A 548 14.69 -19.34 -7.06
CA GLY A 548 16.08 -18.88 -7.07
C GLY A 548 16.39 -17.79 -8.10
N ARG A 549 15.41 -17.29 -8.86
CA ARG A 549 15.59 -16.18 -9.81
C ARG A 549 14.97 -14.90 -9.27
N ARG A 550 15.66 -13.76 -9.42
CA ARG A 550 15.13 -12.44 -9.03
C ARG A 550 14.49 -11.76 -10.24
N PRO A 551 13.24 -11.24 -10.14
CA PRO A 551 12.67 -10.43 -11.19
C PRO A 551 13.53 -9.18 -11.45
N SER A 552 13.73 -8.84 -12.72
CA SER A 552 14.40 -7.60 -13.12
C SER A 552 13.39 -6.49 -13.41
N ILE A 553 13.79 -5.22 -13.28
CA ILE A 553 12.99 -4.08 -13.74
C ILE A 553 13.59 -3.52 -15.03
N GLU A 554 12.76 -3.41 -16.07
CA GLU A 554 13.06 -2.78 -17.34
C GLU A 554 12.25 -1.49 -17.48
N VAL A 555 12.93 -0.36 -17.72
CA VAL A 555 12.29 0.96 -17.91
C VAL A 555 12.22 1.26 -19.41
N VAL A 556 11.02 1.57 -19.91
CA VAL A 556 10.77 1.84 -21.33
C VAL A 556 10.06 3.18 -21.49
N ALA A 557 10.54 4.02 -22.41
CA ALA A 557 9.84 5.25 -22.78
C ALA A 557 8.81 4.94 -23.86
N GLN A 558 7.60 5.46 -23.68
CA GLN A 558 6.67 5.58 -24.79
C GLN A 558 7.05 6.82 -25.61
N ASN A 559 7.60 6.61 -26.80
CA ASN A 559 7.68 7.66 -27.81
C ASN A 559 6.54 7.44 -28.82
N GLN A 560 5.98 8.53 -29.36
CA GLN A 560 5.02 8.45 -30.47
C GLN A 560 5.69 7.77 -31.68
N GLY A 561 5.62 6.44 -31.76
CA GLY A 561 6.29 5.64 -32.79
C GLY A 561 6.93 4.32 -32.33
N GLY A 562 7.00 4.02 -31.03
CA GLY A 562 7.54 2.75 -30.53
C GLY A 562 8.05 2.79 -29.08
N ARG A 563 8.43 1.63 -28.53
CA ARG A 563 9.06 1.50 -27.21
C ARG A 563 10.58 1.54 -27.36
N THR A 564 11.24 2.46 -26.67
CA THR A 564 12.71 2.53 -26.62
C THR A 564 13.16 2.36 -25.16
N PRO A 565 14.18 1.54 -24.88
CA PRO A 565 14.82 1.50 -23.56
C PRO A 565 15.30 2.90 -23.16
N VAL A 566 15.13 3.27 -21.89
CA VAL A 566 15.54 4.58 -21.34
C VAL A 566 16.86 4.47 -20.59
#